data_AF-I3SCD3-F1
#
_entry.id   AF-I3SCD3-F1
#
_cell.length_a   1.000
_cell.length_b   1.000
_cell.length_c   1.000
_cell.angle_alpha   90.00
_cell.angle_beta   90.00
_cell.angle_gamma   90.00
#
_symmetry.space_group_name_H-M   'P 1'
#
loop_
_entity.id
_entity.type
_entity.pdbx_description
1 polymer ?
#
loop_
_entity_poly.entity_id
_entity_poly.type
_entity_poly.pdbx_seq_one_letter_code
_entity_poly.pdbx_strand_id
1 'polypeptide(L)'
;MDSNERKKAAMQRKLQQLRSVTNSSAMNKASIIVDATRYIEELKQKEEGLSSEIEAAESSISQDELPKVTVETLEKGFLINVFSERNCPGMLVAILDAFEELGLDVLDARVSCEDTFQLEAVGGESEENDSIDAQVVKQAVLQAINSMD
;
A
#
# COMPACT_ATOMS: atom_id res chain seq x y z
N MET A 1 46.07 -24.01 24.26
CA MET A 1 44.65 -23.76 24.62
C MET A 1 43.86 -25.03 24.42
N ASP A 2 43.46 -25.63 25.53
CA ASP A 2 42.64 -26.83 25.57
C ASP A 2 41.24 -26.59 24.98
N SER A 3 40.61 -27.66 24.50
CA SER A 3 39.26 -27.60 23.87
C SER A 3 38.22 -26.92 24.78
N ASN A 4 38.35 -27.08 26.10
CA ASN A 4 37.45 -26.49 27.08
C ASN A 4 37.62 -24.95 27.19
N GLU A 5 38.84 -24.45 27.11
CA GLU A 5 39.12 -23.01 27.14
C GLU A 5 38.55 -22.31 25.91
N ARG A 6 38.65 -22.95 24.74
CA ARG A 6 38.07 -22.44 23.48
C ARG A 6 36.55 -22.31 23.58
N LYS A 7 35.87 -23.31 24.17
CA LYS A 7 34.41 -23.28 24.40
C LYS A 7 34.01 -22.14 25.36
N LYS A 8 34.76 -21.95 26.44
CA LYS A 8 34.53 -20.88 27.41
C LYS A 8 34.68 -19.49 26.78
N ALA A 9 35.74 -19.28 25.99
CA ALA A 9 35.98 -18.03 25.28
C ALA A 9 34.89 -17.74 24.24
N ALA A 10 34.44 -18.75 23.50
CA ALA A 10 33.34 -18.61 22.54
C ALA A 10 32.02 -18.21 23.22
N MET A 11 31.70 -18.80 24.37
CA MET A 11 30.51 -18.44 25.14
C MET A 11 30.56 -16.99 25.64
N GLN A 12 31.73 -16.53 26.13
CA GLN A 12 31.90 -15.15 26.58
C GLN A 12 31.70 -14.14 25.45
N ARG A 13 32.21 -14.44 24.24
CA ARG A 13 31.97 -13.60 23.05
C ARG A 13 30.49 -13.49 22.71
N LYS A 14 29.77 -14.61 22.71
CA LYS A 14 28.31 -14.62 22.46
C LYS A 14 27.53 -13.80 23.50
N LEU A 15 27.90 -13.90 24.77
CA LEU A 15 27.28 -13.10 25.84
C LEU A 15 27.56 -11.60 25.68
N GLN A 16 28.76 -11.23 25.25
CA GLN A 16 29.11 -9.83 25.00
C GLN A 16 28.32 -9.26 23.81
N GLN A 17 28.15 -10.03 22.74
CA GLN A 17 27.29 -9.66 21.61
C GLN A 17 25.84 -9.49 22.05
N LEU A 18 25.29 -10.45 22.80
CA LEU A 18 23.93 -10.38 23.31
C LEU A 18 23.72 -9.12 24.15
N ARG A 19 24.63 -8.85 25.09
CA ARG A 19 24.61 -7.65 25.93
C ARG A 19 24.63 -6.35 25.12
N SER A 20 25.43 -6.29 24.05
CA SER A 20 25.53 -5.12 23.19
C SER A 20 24.25 -4.87 22.40
N VAL A 21 23.63 -5.93 21.85
CA VAL A 21 22.40 -5.81 21.06
C VAL A 21 21.21 -5.45 21.93
N THR A 22 21.16 -5.99 23.16
CA THR A 22 20.07 -5.71 24.11
C THR A 22 20.31 -4.46 24.94
N ASN A 23 21.38 -3.69 24.67
CA ASN A 23 21.82 -2.52 25.46
C ASN A 23 21.89 -2.78 26.98
N SER A 24 22.17 -4.02 27.38
CA SER A 24 22.20 -4.40 28.79
C SER A 24 23.44 -3.86 29.49
N SER A 25 23.23 -3.16 30.61
CA SER A 25 24.32 -2.70 31.48
C SER A 25 24.85 -3.81 32.40
N ALA A 26 24.20 -4.98 32.44
CA ALA A 26 24.52 -6.07 33.36
C ALA A 26 25.89 -6.70 33.08
N MET A 27 26.61 -7.03 34.16
CA MET A 27 27.95 -7.66 34.07
C MET A 27 27.90 -9.18 34.33
N ASN A 28 26.79 -9.70 34.85
CA ASN A 28 26.64 -11.11 35.16
C ASN A 28 25.81 -11.83 34.07
N LYS A 29 26.09 -13.12 33.85
CA LYS A 29 25.49 -13.89 32.74
C LYS A 29 23.98 -14.03 32.88
N ALA A 30 23.48 -14.23 34.09
CA ALA A 30 22.06 -14.45 34.35
C ALA A 30 21.24 -13.18 34.05
N SER A 31 21.69 -12.02 34.53
CA SER A 31 21.09 -10.72 34.27
C SER A 31 21.17 -10.33 32.79
N ILE A 32 22.29 -10.60 32.09
CA ILE A 32 22.35 -10.39 30.62
C ILE A 32 21.27 -11.20 29.90
N ILE A 33 21.02 -12.44 30.33
CA ILE A 33 19.99 -13.29 29.74
C ILE A 33 18.59 -12.76 30.08
N VAL A 34 18.34 -12.38 31.33
CA VAL A 34 17.05 -11.80 31.76
C VAL A 34 16.73 -10.52 30.99
N ASP A 35 17.71 -9.62 30.85
CA ASP A 35 17.56 -8.38 30.07
C ASP A 35 17.29 -8.70 28.60
N ALA A 36 17.94 -9.72 28.05
CA ALA A 36 17.69 -10.17 26.67
C ALA A 36 16.28 -10.72 26.48
N THR A 37 15.78 -11.53 27.42
CA THR A 37 14.41 -12.03 27.38
C THR A 37 13.39 -10.89 27.40
N ARG A 38 13.58 -9.91 28.29
CA ARG A 38 12.74 -8.71 28.35
C ARG A 38 12.76 -7.92 27.05
N TYR A 39 13.94 -7.72 26.47
CA TYR A 39 14.07 -7.00 25.20
C TYR A 39 13.34 -7.71 24.05
N ILE A 40 13.33 -9.04 24.03
CA ILE A 40 12.55 -9.82 23.06
C ILE A 40 11.04 -9.58 23.26
N GLU A 41 10.56 -9.56 24.50
CA GLU A 41 9.14 -9.27 24.81
C GLU A 41 8.76 -7.85 24.38
N GLU A 42 9.59 -6.85 24.68
CA GLU A 42 9.38 -5.46 24.26
C GLU A 42 9.33 -5.32 22.73
N LEU A 43 10.23 -6.00 22.01
CA LEU A 43 10.22 -6.00 20.55
C LEU A 43 8.97 -6.65 19.97
N LYS A 44 8.52 -7.78 20.55
CA LYS A 44 7.26 -8.43 20.12
C LYS A 44 6.05 -7.54 20.34
N GLN A 45 5.98 -6.88 21.50
CA GLN A 45 4.88 -5.96 21.79
C GLN A 45 4.91 -4.74 20.84
N LYS A 46 6.09 -4.25 20.48
CA LYS A 46 6.24 -3.18 19.50
C LYS A 46 5.84 -3.63 18.09
N GLU A 47 6.16 -4.85 17.69
CA GLU A 47 5.72 -5.44 16.42
C GLU A 47 4.20 -5.54 16.35
N GLU A 48 3.55 -6.05 17.39
CA GLU A 48 2.08 -6.15 17.49
C GLU A 48 1.40 -4.76 17.48
N GLY A 49 1.99 -3.79 18.19
CA GLY A 49 1.51 -2.40 18.20
C GLY A 49 1.62 -1.75 16.82
N LEU A 50 2.76 -1.88 16.15
CA LEU A 50 2.95 -1.38 14.79
C LEU A 50 2.03 -2.10 13.79
N SER A 51 1.82 -3.41 13.94
CA SER A 51 0.86 -4.16 13.11
C SER A 51 -0.55 -3.63 13.31
N SER A 52 -0.95 -3.35 14.55
CA SER A 52 -2.26 -2.75 14.85
C SER A 52 -2.38 -1.32 14.33
N GLU A 53 -1.30 -0.52 14.35
CA GLU A 53 -1.29 0.83 13.77
C GLU A 53 -1.33 0.79 12.23
N ILE A 54 -0.65 -0.18 11.61
CA ILE A 54 -0.75 -0.45 10.16
C ILE A 54 -2.18 -0.89 9.85
N GLU A 55 -2.73 -1.88 10.55
CA GLU A 55 -4.12 -2.33 10.37
C GLU A 55 -5.14 -1.23 10.64
N ALA A 56 -4.90 -0.31 11.57
CA ALA A 56 -5.79 0.84 11.82
C ALA A 56 -5.66 1.91 10.73
N ALA A 57 -4.45 2.17 10.23
CA ALA A 57 -4.23 3.01 9.06
C ALA A 57 -4.84 2.37 7.80
N GLU A 58 -4.73 1.06 7.66
CA GLU A 58 -5.33 0.25 6.59
C GLU A 58 -6.84 0.06 6.78
N SER A 59 -7.38 0.15 8.00
CA SER A 59 -8.83 0.23 8.26
C SER A 59 -9.37 1.64 8.00
N SER A 60 -8.51 2.66 7.94
CA SER A 60 -8.86 3.94 7.30
C SER A 60 -8.87 3.82 5.77
N ILE A 61 -8.22 2.76 5.25
CA ILE A 61 -8.12 2.34 3.86
C ILE A 61 -8.92 1.04 3.63
N SER A 62 -9.93 0.73 4.49
CA SER A 62 -10.87 -0.36 4.24
C SER A 62 -11.85 0.06 3.13
N GLN A 63 -11.25 0.29 1.96
CA GLN A 63 -11.79 0.41 0.63
C GLN A 63 -11.26 -0.76 -0.22
N ASP A 64 -10.80 -1.87 0.40
CA ASP A 64 -10.31 -3.07 -0.30
C ASP A 64 -11.39 -3.83 -1.10
N GLU A 65 -12.60 -3.28 -1.18
CA GLU A 65 -13.64 -3.71 -2.14
C GLU A 65 -14.01 -2.61 -3.15
N LEU A 66 -13.45 -1.40 -3.05
CA LEU A 66 -13.86 -0.27 -3.88
C LEU A 66 -12.88 -0.04 -5.04
N PRO A 67 -13.40 0.30 -6.23
CA PRO A 67 -12.57 0.63 -7.38
C PRO A 67 -11.65 1.82 -7.06
N LYS A 68 -10.35 1.63 -7.24
CA LYS A 68 -9.34 2.68 -7.08
C LYS A 68 -9.25 3.49 -8.36
N VAL A 69 -9.70 4.75 -8.30
CA VAL A 69 -9.63 5.70 -9.41
C VAL A 69 -8.68 6.85 -9.08
N THR A 70 -7.72 7.11 -9.97
CA THR A 70 -6.82 8.28 -9.90
C THR A 70 -6.91 9.06 -11.19
N VAL A 71 -6.95 10.39 -11.08
CA VAL A 71 -6.98 11.30 -12.22
C VAL A 71 -5.88 12.32 -12.03
N GLU A 72 -4.99 12.44 -13.02
CA GLU A 72 -3.92 13.43 -13.07
C GLU A 72 -4.20 14.41 -14.20
N THR A 73 -4.12 15.71 -13.92
CA THR A 73 -4.23 16.75 -14.95
C THR A 73 -2.93 16.85 -15.73
N LEU A 74 -3.02 16.78 -17.06
CA LEU A 74 -1.92 16.95 -17.99
C LEU A 74 -1.95 18.36 -18.62
N GLU A 75 -0.94 18.70 -19.42
CA GLU A 75 -0.94 19.98 -20.18
C GLU A 75 -2.10 20.11 -21.16
N LYS A 76 -2.64 18.97 -21.64
CA LYS A 76 -3.77 18.88 -22.58
C LYS A 76 -4.68 17.71 -22.20
N GLY A 77 -5.42 17.84 -21.12
CA GLY A 77 -6.41 16.85 -20.66
C GLY A 77 -6.00 16.07 -19.41
N PHE A 78 -6.33 14.77 -19.35
CA PHE A 78 -6.26 13.96 -18.12
C PHE A 78 -5.65 12.59 -18.36
N LEU A 79 -4.86 12.11 -17.39
CA LEU A 79 -4.51 10.70 -17.27
C LEU A 79 -5.40 10.06 -16.21
N ILE A 80 -6.19 9.07 -16.62
CA ILE A 80 -7.20 8.41 -15.80
C ILE A 80 -6.76 6.97 -15.61
N ASN A 81 -6.50 6.57 -14.37
CA ASN A 81 -6.22 5.19 -14.01
C ASN A 81 -7.33 4.63 -13.14
N VAL A 82 -7.80 3.44 -13.51
CA VAL A 82 -8.80 2.68 -12.78
C VAL A 82 -8.25 1.30 -12.50
N PHE A 83 -8.37 0.87 -11.25
CA PHE A 83 -8.06 -0.48 -10.82
C PHE A 83 -9.22 -1.02 -9.97
N SER A 84 -9.67 -2.22 -10.27
CA SER A 84 -10.66 -2.94 -9.48
C SER A 84 -10.27 -4.41 -9.39
N GLU A 85 -10.32 -4.96 -8.18
CA GLU A 85 -10.10 -6.40 -7.95
C GLU A 85 -11.24 -7.25 -8.52
N ARG A 86 -12.45 -6.68 -8.64
CA ARG A 86 -13.60 -7.32 -9.27
C ARG A 86 -13.77 -6.79 -10.70
N ASN A 87 -13.83 -7.71 -11.66
CA ASN A 87 -14.22 -7.40 -13.03
C ASN A 87 -15.72 -7.72 -13.26
N CYS A 88 -16.57 -6.69 -13.20
CA CYS A 88 -18.00 -6.81 -13.47
C CYS A 88 -18.30 -6.71 -14.98
N PRO A 89 -19.22 -7.53 -15.54
CA PRO A 89 -19.66 -7.39 -16.92
C PRO A 89 -20.20 -5.99 -17.20
N GLY A 90 -19.67 -5.34 -18.24
CA GLY A 90 -20.10 -4.01 -18.66
C GLY A 90 -19.32 -2.85 -18.04
N MET A 91 -18.40 -3.09 -17.09
CA MET A 91 -17.68 -2.01 -16.40
C MET A 91 -16.90 -1.07 -17.31
N LEU A 92 -16.24 -1.60 -18.35
CA LEU A 92 -15.60 -0.76 -19.35
C LEU A 92 -16.61 0.17 -20.05
N VAL A 93 -17.81 -0.33 -20.35
CA VAL A 93 -18.85 0.44 -21.04
C VAL A 93 -19.32 1.60 -20.17
N ALA A 94 -19.63 1.35 -18.89
CA ALA A 94 -20.04 2.43 -17.98
C ALA A 94 -18.96 3.51 -17.79
N ILE A 95 -17.68 3.13 -17.76
CA ILE A 95 -16.59 4.10 -17.69
C ILE A 95 -16.50 4.93 -18.97
N LEU A 96 -16.66 4.32 -20.15
CA LEU A 96 -16.66 5.03 -21.43
C LEU A 96 -17.89 5.93 -21.59
N ASP A 97 -19.07 5.50 -21.13
CA ASP A 97 -20.28 6.32 -21.10
C ASP A 97 -20.05 7.57 -20.22
N ALA A 98 -19.40 7.41 -19.06
CA ALA A 98 -19.05 8.55 -18.21
C ALA A 98 -18.05 9.51 -18.88
N PHE A 99 -17.14 9.02 -19.72
CA PHE A 99 -16.26 9.89 -20.50
C PHE A 99 -17.03 10.67 -21.58
N GLU A 100 -17.98 10.02 -22.26
CA GLU A 100 -18.83 10.67 -23.27
C GLU A 100 -19.73 11.74 -22.63
N GLU A 101 -20.34 11.46 -21.48
CA GLU A 101 -21.16 12.44 -20.73
C GLU A 101 -20.34 13.66 -20.28
N LEU A 102 -19.06 13.46 -19.98
CA LEU A 102 -18.13 14.53 -19.64
C LEU A 102 -17.54 15.23 -20.88
N GLY A 103 -17.78 14.74 -22.09
CA GLY A 103 -17.17 15.28 -23.30
C GLY A 103 -15.65 15.11 -23.35
N LEU A 104 -15.14 14.03 -22.74
CA LEU A 104 -13.72 13.66 -22.74
C LEU A 104 -13.40 12.79 -23.96
N ASP A 105 -12.58 13.33 -24.87
CA ASP A 105 -12.08 12.57 -26.01
C ASP A 105 -10.94 11.65 -25.59
N VAL A 106 -11.10 10.33 -25.72
CA VAL A 106 -10.03 9.38 -25.37
C VAL A 106 -9.00 9.32 -26.50
N LEU A 107 -7.78 9.81 -26.22
CA LEU A 107 -6.66 9.85 -27.17
C LEU A 107 -5.85 8.54 -27.19
N ASP A 108 -5.63 7.96 -26.01
CA ASP A 108 -4.97 6.66 -25.85
C ASP A 108 -5.63 5.90 -24.70
N ALA A 109 -5.72 4.58 -24.83
CA ALA A 109 -6.26 3.74 -23.77
C ALA A 109 -5.66 2.33 -23.78
N ARG A 110 -5.39 1.82 -22.59
CA ARG A 110 -4.96 0.45 -22.32
C ARG A 110 -5.91 -0.17 -21.31
N VAL A 111 -6.41 -1.36 -21.64
CA VAL A 111 -7.37 -2.06 -20.78
C VAL A 111 -7.01 -3.52 -20.62
N SER A 112 -7.18 -4.03 -19.41
CA SER A 112 -7.13 -5.45 -19.05
C SER A 112 -8.44 -5.81 -18.33
N CYS A 113 -9.08 -6.90 -18.77
CA CYS A 113 -10.38 -7.36 -18.27
C CYS A 113 -10.36 -8.88 -18.01
N GLU A 114 -9.30 -9.40 -17.40
CA GLU A 114 -9.20 -10.83 -17.06
C GLU A 114 -9.86 -11.07 -15.69
N ASP A 115 -9.09 -11.51 -14.69
CA ASP A 115 -9.58 -11.69 -13.32
C ASP A 115 -9.79 -10.35 -12.60
N THR A 116 -9.00 -9.34 -12.97
CA THR A 116 -9.09 -7.97 -12.47
C THR A 116 -9.38 -7.00 -13.61
N PHE A 117 -9.85 -5.81 -13.25
CA PHE A 117 -10.02 -4.73 -14.22
C PHE A 117 -8.97 -3.66 -14.01
N GLN A 118 -8.29 -3.31 -15.09
CA GLN A 118 -7.35 -2.21 -15.13
C GLN A 118 -7.57 -1.40 -16.40
N LEU A 119 -7.76 -0.09 -16.24
CA LEU A 119 -7.86 0.86 -17.34
C LEU A 119 -6.88 2.00 -17.10
N GLU A 120 -6.12 2.33 -18.12
CA GLU A 120 -5.34 3.56 -18.23
C GLU A 120 -5.84 4.29 -19.48
N ALA A 121 -6.32 5.52 -19.34
CA ALA A 121 -6.84 6.31 -20.44
C ALA A 121 -6.28 7.73 -20.39
N VAL A 122 -5.90 8.25 -21.56
CA VAL A 122 -5.49 9.63 -21.75
C VAL A 122 -6.64 10.36 -22.42
N GLY A 123 -7.34 11.21 -21.66
CA GLY A 123 -8.38 12.09 -22.18
C GLY A 123 -7.78 13.39 -22.68
N GLY A 124 -8.23 13.86 -23.85
CA GLY A 124 -8.00 15.22 -24.34
C GLY A 124 -9.11 16.16 -23.86
N GLU A 125 -8.77 17.43 -23.71
CA GLU A 125 -9.78 18.49 -23.55
C GLU A 125 -10.41 18.82 -24.90
N SER A 126 -11.74 18.80 -24.97
CA SER A 126 -12.50 19.35 -26.09
C SER A 126 -12.36 20.89 -26.08
N GLU A 127 -12.02 21.51 -27.23
CA GLU A 127 -11.76 22.97 -27.34
C GLU A 127 -12.97 23.88 -27.02
N GLU A 128 -14.14 23.29 -26.72
CA GLU A 128 -15.42 24.00 -26.56
C GLU A 128 -15.99 24.01 -25.13
N ASN A 129 -15.38 23.33 -24.14
CA ASN A 129 -15.91 23.25 -22.77
C ASN A 129 -15.01 23.94 -21.73
N ASP A 130 -15.65 24.55 -20.73
CA ASP A 130 -14.99 25.03 -19.51
C ASP A 130 -14.11 23.92 -18.92
N SER A 131 -12.89 24.28 -18.50
CA SER A 131 -11.92 23.34 -17.93
C SER A 131 -12.57 22.43 -16.88
N ILE A 132 -12.72 21.15 -17.21
CA ILE A 132 -13.33 20.16 -16.30
C ILE A 132 -12.35 19.89 -15.17
N ASP A 133 -12.83 19.91 -13.92
CA ASP A 133 -11.95 19.64 -12.78
C ASP A 133 -11.65 18.13 -12.69
N ALA A 134 -10.39 17.77 -12.41
CA ALA A 134 -9.95 16.38 -12.27
C ALA A 134 -10.75 15.61 -11.20
N GLN A 135 -11.24 16.30 -10.17
CA GLN A 135 -12.11 15.73 -9.14
C GLN A 135 -13.48 15.36 -9.70
N VAL A 136 -14.04 16.15 -10.63
CA VAL A 136 -15.31 15.83 -11.31
C VAL A 136 -15.15 14.56 -12.16
N VAL A 137 -14.06 14.48 -12.94
CA VAL A 137 -13.74 13.27 -13.72
C VAL A 137 -13.61 12.05 -12.80
N LYS A 138 -12.85 12.18 -11.71
CA LYS A 138 -12.68 11.10 -10.74
C LYS A 138 -14.01 10.64 -10.15
N GLN A 139 -14.89 11.57 -9.78
CA GLN A 139 -16.19 11.24 -9.20
C GLN A 139 -17.12 10.58 -10.20
N ALA A 140 -17.17 11.04 -11.46
CA ALA A 140 -18.00 10.44 -12.50
C ALA A 140 -17.60 8.98 -12.75
N VAL A 141 -16.30 8.71 -12.87
CA VAL A 141 -15.78 7.34 -13.08
C VAL A 141 -16.08 6.46 -11.86
N LEU A 142 -15.90 6.97 -10.64
CA LEU A 142 -16.26 6.22 -9.42
C LEU A 142 -17.76 5.91 -9.35
N GLN A 143 -18.61 6.86 -9.72
CA GLN A 143 -20.06 6.65 -9.75
C GLN A 143 -20.47 5.64 -10.81
N ALA A 144 -19.87 5.70 -12.00
CA ALA A 144 -20.10 4.73 -13.06
C ALA A 144 -19.84 3.30 -12.58
N ILE A 145 -18.72 3.07 -11.89
CA ILE A 145 -18.37 1.74 -11.38
C ILE A 145 -19.28 1.33 -10.21
N ASN A 146 -19.53 2.22 -9.25
CA ASN A 146 -20.38 1.91 -8.08
C ASN A 146 -21.86 1.70 -8.43
N SER A 147 -22.33 2.22 -9.57
CA SER A 147 -23.71 1.98 -10.04
C SER A 147 -23.95 0.56 -10.58
N MET A 148 -22.91 -0.28 -10.61
CA MET A 148 -22.95 -1.63 -11.18
C MET A 148 -23.00 -2.75 -10.13
N ASP A 149 -22.82 -2.43 -8.84
CA ASP A 149 -23.01 -3.37 -7.72
C ASP A 149 -24.49 -3.55 -7.33
#